data_AF-A0A9E1ZZQ1-F1
#
_entry.id   AF-A0A9E1ZZQ1-F1
#
_cell.length_a   1.000
_cell.length_b   1.000
_cell.length_c   1.000
_cell.angle_alpha   90.00
_cell.angle_beta   90.00
_cell.angle_gamma   90.00
#
_symmetry.space_group_name_H-M   'P 1'
#
loop_
_entity.id
_entity.type
_entity.pdbx_description
1 polymer ?
#
loop_
_entity_poly.entity_id
_entity_poly.type
_entity_poly.pdbx_seq_one_letter_code
_entity_poly.pdbx_strand_id
1 'polypeptide(L)'
;MKSYRTCVDDAMERSSQARQKSHPSGYLAAARLLEKCEAALGPEAKTIATEERMRAYALGIINYLKAGDTATARKNLDIFRKTFGEYDLGLPGGGSFVDTVEVLTGGKSDDHPFESAMLDVNEDLRREVQRIRFWKRN
;
A
#
# COMPACT_ATOMS: atom_id res chain seq x y z
N MET A 1 -26.47 -5.66 -4.64
CA MET A 1 -25.13 -5.30 -4.11
C MET A 1 -24.39 -4.56 -5.22
N LYS A 2 -23.65 -3.48 -4.91
CA LYS A 2 -22.75 -2.86 -5.90
C LYS A 2 -21.68 -3.90 -6.28
N SER A 3 -21.32 -3.98 -7.56
CA SER A 3 -20.23 -4.85 -7.99
C SER A 3 -18.91 -4.39 -7.34
N TYR A 4 -17.99 -5.33 -7.11
CA TYR A 4 -16.66 -5.02 -6.59
C TYR A 4 -15.97 -3.90 -7.38
N ARG A 5 -15.99 -4.00 -8.72
CA ARG A 5 -15.40 -3.01 -9.63
C ARG A 5 -15.96 -1.61 -9.40
N THR A 6 -17.29 -1.49 -9.33
CA THR A 6 -17.94 -0.21 -9.03
C THR A 6 -17.53 0.34 -7.66
N CYS A 7 -17.37 -0.52 -6.65
CA CYS A 7 -16.91 -0.10 -5.33
C CYS A 7 -15.46 0.42 -5.37
N VAL A 8 -14.58 -0.26 -6.10
CA VAL A 8 -13.18 0.15 -6.30
C VAL A 8 -13.11 1.45 -7.11
N ASP A 9 -13.91 1.59 -8.16
CA ASP A 9 -14.01 2.82 -8.97
C ASP A 9 -14.42 4.03 -8.12
N ASP A 10 -15.46 3.89 -7.30
CA ASP A 10 -15.90 4.92 -6.34
C ASP A 10 -14.75 5.33 -5.39
N ALA A 11 -13.92 4.38 -4.98
CA ALA A 11 -12.79 4.63 -4.08
C ALA A 11 -11.60 5.28 -4.81
N MET A 12 -11.33 4.88 -6.05
CA MET A 12 -10.30 5.48 -6.89
C MET A 12 -10.64 6.95 -7.20
N GLU A 13 -11.91 7.25 -7.51
CA GLU A 13 -12.35 8.63 -7.72
C GLU A 13 -12.11 9.48 -6.46
N ARG A 14 -12.48 8.98 -5.29
CA ARG A 14 -12.22 9.66 -4.00
C ARG A 14 -10.74 9.88 -3.73
N SER A 15 -9.89 8.90 -4.04
CA SER A 15 -8.43 9.04 -3.90
C SER A 15 -7.88 10.10 -4.87
N SER A 16 -8.38 10.15 -6.11
CA SER A 16 -8.03 11.17 -7.09
C SER A 16 -8.42 12.58 -6.62
N GLN A 17 -9.63 12.75 -6.09
CA GLN A 17 -10.09 14.03 -5.52
C GLN A 17 -9.25 14.44 -4.30
N ALA A 18 -8.87 13.49 -3.44
CA ALA A 18 -8.01 13.73 -2.28
C ALA A 18 -6.62 14.22 -2.71
N ARG A 19 -6.07 13.67 -3.80
CA ARG A 19 -4.81 14.10 -4.39
C ARG A 19 -4.87 15.54 -4.89
N GLN A 20 -5.92 15.90 -5.61
CA GLN A 20 -6.09 17.27 -6.13
C GLN A 20 -6.17 18.31 -5.00
N LYS A 21 -6.81 17.96 -3.88
CA LYS A 21 -7.01 18.87 -2.75
C LYS A 21 -5.93 18.76 -1.66
N SER A 22 -4.96 17.85 -1.81
CA SER A 22 -3.90 17.58 -0.82
C SER A 22 -4.43 17.38 0.61
N HIS A 23 -5.58 16.71 0.76
CA HIS A 23 -6.22 16.51 2.08
C HIS A 23 -6.05 15.07 2.59
N PRO A 24 -5.36 14.85 3.73
CA PRO A 24 -5.17 13.53 4.33
C PRO A 24 -6.47 12.77 4.62
N SER A 25 -7.53 13.48 5.01
CA SER A 25 -8.85 12.89 5.31
C SER A 25 -9.50 12.25 4.08
N GLY A 26 -9.24 12.78 2.88
CA GLY A 26 -9.74 12.20 1.63
C GLY A 26 -9.08 10.86 1.32
N TYR A 27 -7.77 10.75 1.55
CA TYR A 27 -7.05 9.48 1.42
C TYR A 27 -7.54 8.46 2.44
N LEU A 28 -7.75 8.87 3.70
CA LEU A 28 -8.29 7.99 4.74
C LEU A 28 -9.67 7.45 4.38
N ALA A 29 -10.55 8.30 3.84
CA ALA A 29 -11.88 7.89 3.40
C ALA A 29 -11.82 6.90 2.21
N ALA A 30 -10.95 7.15 1.23
CA ALA A 30 -10.74 6.25 0.11
C ALA A 30 -10.15 4.90 0.53
N ALA A 31 -9.18 4.90 1.45
CA ALA A 31 -8.57 3.69 2.00
C ALA A 31 -9.61 2.79 2.70
N ARG A 32 -10.43 3.38 3.57
CA ARG A 32 -11.52 2.68 4.26
C ARG A 32 -12.57 2.13 3.29
N LEU A 33 -12.81 2.81 2.16
CA LEU A 33 -13.72 2.30 1.14
C LEU A 33 -13.12 1.08 0.43
N LEU A 34 -11.86 1.13 0.01
CA LEU A 34 -11.17 -0.01 -0.61
C LEU A 34 -11.15 -1.24 0.31
N GLU A 35 -10.84 -1.05 1.60
CA GLU A 35 -10.87 -2.12 2.60
C GLU A 35 -12.27 -2.76 2.70
N LYS A 36 -13.32 -1.94 2.70
CA LYS A 36 -14.71 -2.41 2.70
C LYS A 36 -15.08 -3.15 1.41
N CYS A 37 -14.60 -2.69 0.25
CA CYS A 37 -14.84 -3.37 -1.03
C CYS A 37 -14.28 -4.78 -1.00
N GLU A 38 -13.05 -4.96 -0.51
CA GLU A 38 -12.42 -6.27 -0.39
C GLU A 38 -13.11 -7.16 0.64
N ALA A 39 -13.40 -6.63 1.83
CA ALA A 39 -14.05 -7.38 2.90
C ALA A 39 -15.46 -7.88 2.52
N ALA A 40 -16.13 -7.19 1.58
CA ALA A 40 -17.46 -7.56 1.11
C ALA A 40 -17.47 -8.72 0.08
N LEU A 41 -16.33 -9.13 -0.47
CA LEU A 41 -16.26 -10.12 -1.55
C LEU A 41 -16.73 -11.52 -1.14
N GLY A 42 -16.41 -11.97 0.08
CA GLY A 42 -16.71 -13.33 0.52
C GLY A 42 -16.30 -14.39 -0.53
N PRO A 43 -17.19 -15.34 -0.90
CA PRO A 43 -16.91 -16.34 -1.94
C PRO A 43 -16.68 -15.79 -3.35
N GLU A 44 -17.18 -14.60 -3.68
CA GLU A 44 -17.03 -13.97 -5.01
C GLU A 44 -15.58 -13.54 -5.29
N ALA A 45 -14.71 -13.51 -4.27
CA ALA A 45 -13.29 -13.23 -4.45
C ALA A 45 -12.61 -14.16 -5.49
N LYS A 46 -13.15 -15.36 -5.72
CA LYS A 46 -12.64 -16.34 -6.71
C LYS A 46 -12.99 -16.00 -8.16
N THR A 47 -13.99 -15.13 -8.40
CA THR A 47 -14.44 -14.77 -9.75
C THR A 47 -13.78 -13.51 -10.30
N ILE A 48 -12.98 -12.82 -9.47
CA ILE A 48 -12.25 -11.62 -9.81
C ILE A 48 -10.77 -11.96 -9.92
N ALA A 49 -10.09 -11.37 -10.91
CA ALA A 49 -8.66 -11.60 -11.11
C ALA A 49 -7.87 -11.21 -9.85
N THR A 50 -6.95 -12.08 -9.43
CA THR A 50 -6.10 -11.85 -8.25
C THR A 50 -5.34 -10.53 -8.35
N GLU A 51 -4.77 -10.23 -9.52
CA GLU A 51 -4.02 -9.00 -9.74
C GLU A 51 -4.90 -7.74 -9.59
N GLU A 52 -6.15 -7.80 -10.07
CA GLU A 52 -7.12 -6.70 -9.92
C GLU A 52 -7.36 -6.41 -8.43
N ARG A 53 -7.57 -7.46 -7.64
CA ARG A 53 -7.76 -7.35 -6.18
C ARG A 53 -6.51 -6.84 -5.47
N MET A 54 -5.34 -7.37 -5.84
CA MET A 54 -4.06 -6.93 -5.28
C MET A 54 -3.84 -5.43 -5.50
N ARG A 55 -4.06 -4.93 -6.73
CA ARG A 55 -3.89 -3.51 -7.06
C ARG A 55 -4.82 -2.61 -6.26
N ALA A 56 -6.09 -3.00 -6.13
CA ALA A 56 -7.07 -2.25 -5.33
C ALA A 56 -6.70 -2.23 -3.84
N TYR A 57 -6.28 -3.37 -3.29
CA TYR A 57 -5.86 -3.48 -1.89
C TYR A 57 -4.59 -2.67 -1.60
N ALA A 58 -3.60 -2.77 -2.48
CA ALA A 58 -2.35 -2.01 -2.40
C ALA A 58 -2.61 -0.49 -2.45
N LEU A 59 -3.53 -0.02 -3.29
CA LEU A 59 -3.95 1.38 -3.29
C LEU A 59 -4.53 1.81 -1.93
N GLY A 60 -5.27 0.93 -1.27
CA GLY A 60 -5.80 1.17 0.08
C GLY A 60 -4.68 1.38 1.11
N ILE A 61 -3.67 0.50 1.11
CA ILE A 61 -2.47 0.61 1.94
C ILE A 61 -1.74 1.94 1.69
N ILE A 62 -1.50 2.29 0.42
CA ILE A 62 -0.85 3.56 0.06
C ILE A 62 -1.68 4.77 0.52
N ASN A 63 -3.01 4.70 0.43
CA ASN A 63 -3.88 5.78 0.91
C ASN A 63 -3.83 5.92 2.43
N TYR A 64 -3.71 4.84 3.21
CA TYR A 64 -3.44 4.92 4.65
C TYR A 64 -2.10 5.60 4.95
N LEU A 65 -1.03 5.25 4.23
CA LEU A 65 0.27 5.93 4.35
C LEU A 65 0.18 7.43 4.03
N LYS A 66 -0.50 7.79 2.93
CA LYS A 66 -0.72 9.20 2.55
C LYS A 66 -1.59 9.98 3.55
N ALA A 67 -2.44 9.28 4.30
CA ALA A 67 -3.22 9.86 5.39
C ALA A 67 -2.42 9.98 6.71
N GLY A 68 -1.20 9.41 6.77
CA GLY A 68 -0.37 9.35 7.98
C GLY A 68 -0.71 8.19 8.93
N ASP A 69 -1.60 7.27 8.54
CA ASP A 69 -2.00 6.11 9.34
C ASP A 69 -1.12 4.90 9.04
N THR A 70 0.14 4.98 9.49
CA THR A 70 1.16 3.94 9.28
C THR A 70 0.82 2.63 10.00
N ALA A 71 0.16 2.70 11.16
CA ALA A 71 -0.27 1.54 11.92
C ALA A 71 -1.31 0.71 11.15
N THR A 72 -2.33 1.36 10.59
CA THR A 72 -3.34 0.67 9.77
C THR A 72 -2.76 0.19 8.45
N ALA A 73 -1.82 0.95 7.84
CA ALA A 73 -1.10 0.49 6.64
C ALA A 73 -0.31 -0.80 6.92
N ARG A 74 0.41 -0.89 8.04
CA ARG A 74 1.16 -2.09 8.44
C ARG A 74 0.24 -3.29 8.64
N LYS A 75 -0.85 -3.10 9.38
CA LYS A 75 -1.86 -4.15 9.60
C LYS A 75 -2.42 -4.67 8.28
N ASN A 76 -2.73 -3.77 7.33
CA ASN A 76 -3.24 -4.16 6.03
C ASN A 76 -2.16 -4.84 5.16
N LEU A 77 -0.89 -4.48 5.29
CA LEU A 77 0.20 -5.22 4.63
C LEU A 77 0.27 -6.68 5.11
N ASP A 78 0.12 -6.93 6.41
CA ASP A 78 0.09 -8.29 6.95
C ASP A 78 -1.12 -9.09 6.44
N ILE A 79 -2.28 -8.44 6.27
CA ILE A 79 -3.46 -9.06 5.67
C ILE A 79 -3.20 -9.35 4.19
N PHE A 80 -2.62 -8.40 3.44
CA PHE A 80 -2.27 -8.57 2.04
C PHE A 80 -1.39 -9.82 1.83
N ARG A 81 -0.31 -9.97 2.63
CA ARG A 81 0.57 -11.15 2.61
C ARG A 81 -0.20 -12.45 2.89
N LYS A 82 -1.11 -12.46 3.87
CA LYS A 82 -1.93 -13.65 4.20
C LYS A 82 -2.94 -13.98 3.10
N THR A 83 -3.51 -12.97 2.45
CA THR A 83 -4.56 -13.14 1.43
C THR A 83 -4.00 -13.53 0.07
N PHE A 84 -2.85 -12.98 -0.31
CA PHE A 84 -2.24 -13.17 -1.63
C PHE A 84 -0.97 -14.03 -1.59
N GLY A 85 -0.55 -14.53 -0.42
CA GLY A 85 0.60 -15.42 -0.30
C GLY A 85 1.89 -14.79 -0.81
N GLU A 86 2.58 -15.51 -1.70
CA GLU A 86 3.87 -15.10 -2.29
C GLU A 86 3.71 -14.11 -3.46
N TYR A 87 2.49 -13.69 -3.82
CA TYR A 87 2.30 -12.70 -4.88
C TYR A 87 2.67 -11.30 -4.40
N ASP A 88 3.40 -10.57 -5.24
CA ASP A 88 3.78 -9.18 -5.01
C ASP A 88 3.50 -8.31 -6.25
N LEU A 89 3.36 -7.00 -6.03
CA LEU A 89 3.21 -6.03 -7.10
C LEU A 89 4.57 -5.38 -7.40
N GLY A 90 5.02 -5.52 -8.65
CA GLY A 90 6.17 -4.78 -9.13
C GLY A 90 5.87 -3.28 -9.21
N LEU A 91 6.71 -2.47 -8.58
CA LEU A 91 6.71 -1.02 -8.72
C LEU A 91 7.54 -0.59 -9.94
N PRO A 92 7.25 0.58 -10.53
CA PRO A 92 8.12 1.17 -11.55
C PRO A 92 9.57 1.22 -11.04
N GLY A 93 10.51 0.67 -11.82
CA GLY A 93 11.89 0.49 -11.39
C GLY A 93 12.25 -0.92 -10.88
N GLY A 94 11.30 -1.86 -10.90
CA GLY A 94 11.56 -3.27 -10.59
C GLY A 94 11.54 -3.62 -9.10
N GLY A 95 11.05 -2.70 -8.27
CA GLY A 95 10.99 -2.88 -6.83
C GLY A 95 9.75 -3.63 -6.34
N SER A 96 9.84 -4.22 -5.14
CA SER A 96 8.76 -4.89 -4.45
C SER A 96 7.82 -3.90 -3.75
N PHE A 97 6.51 -4.02 -3.96
CA PHE A 97 5.52 -3.25 -3.20
C PHE A 97 5.55 -3.62 -1.72
N VAL A 98 5.57 -4.93 -1.42
CA VAL A 98 5.59 -5.46 -0.06
C VAL A 98 6.79 -4.92 0.72
N ASP A 99 8.00 -5.00 0.16
CA ASP A 99 9.22 -4.52 0.81
C ASP A 99 9.15 -3.00 1.01
N THR A 100 8.69 -2.25 0.00
CA THR A 100 8.54 -0.79 0.10
C THR A 100 7.66 -0.39 1.27
N VAL A 101 6.48 -1.00 1.39
CA VAL A 101 5.54 -0.65 2.48
C VAL A 101 6.10 -1.09 3.83
N GLU A 102 6.81 -2.21 3.90
CA GLU A 102 7.49 -2.65 5.12
C GLU A 102 8.48 -1.60 5.63
N VAL A 103 9.31 -1.05 4.75
CA VAL A 103 10.22 0.05 5.08
C VAL A 103 9.47 1.29 5.54
N LEU A 104 8.45 1.72 4.77
CA LEU A 104 7.69 2.93 5.07
C LEU A 104 6.88 2.84 6.37
N THR A 105 6.54 1.64 6.81
CA THR A 105 5.82 1.39 8.07
C THR A 105 6.74 1.11 9.25
N GLY A 106 8.07 1.18 9.05
CA GLY A 106 9.05 0.97 10.11
C GLY A 106 9.22 -0.49 10.53
N GLY A 107 8.84 -1.44 9.68
CA GLY A 107 9.19 -2.85 9.87
C GLY A 107 10.70 -3.03 9.84
N LYS A 108 11.22 -3.93 10.68
CA LYS A 108 12.65 -4.26 10.71
C LYS A 108 13.03 -4.98 9.43
N SER A 109 13.82 -4.30 8.62
CA SER A 109 14.52 -4.83 7.47
C SER A 109 15.93 -5.24 7.85
N ASP A 110 16.06 -6.05 8.90
CA ASP A 110 17.38 -6.43 9.38
C ASP A 110 18.12 -7.35 8.36
N ASP A 111 17.44 -7.89 7.33
CA ASP A 111 17.98 -8.90 6.40
C ASP A 111 17.60 -8.78 4.90
N HIS A 112 17.16 -7.63 4.38
CA HIS A 112 16.73 -7.54 2.96
C HIS A 112 17.70 -6.74 2.05
N PRO A 113 18.53 -7.43 1.22
CA PRO A 113 19.31 -6.82 0.12
C PRO A 113 18.46 -5.95 -0.83
N PHE A 114 17.16 -6.24 -0.89
CA PHE A 114 16.17 -5.51 -1.68
C PHE A 114 15.96 -4.06 -1.23
N GLU A 115 16.12 -3.75 0.06
CA GLU A 115 16.12 -2.34 0.49
C GLU A 115 17.22 -1.56 -0.23
N SER A 116 18.42 -2.12 -0.31
CA SER A 116 19.55 -1.45 -0.95
C SER A 116 19.29 -1.29 -2.45
N ALA A 117 18.78 -2.33 -3.12
CA ALA A 117 18.46 -2.29 -4.54
C ALA A 117 17.32 -1.32 -4.89
N MET A 118 16.24 -1.28 -4.10
CA MET A 118 15.12 -0.35 -4.31
C MET A 118 15.48 1.10 -4.00
N LEU A 119 16.26 1.32 -2.94
CA LEU A 119 16.78 2.65 -2.60
C LEU A 119 17.77 3.13 -3.67
N ASP A 120 18.57 2.24 -4.26
CA ASP A 120 19.45 2.62 -5.37
C ASP A 120 18.69 3.02 -6.63
N VAL A 121 17.51 2.46 -6.88
CA VAL A 121 16.65 2.84 -8.01
C VAL A 121 15.86 4.14 -7.74
N ASN A 122 15.57 4.46 -6.46
CA ASN A 122 14.87 5.69 -6.06
C ASN A 122 15.72 6.53 -5.09
N GLU A 123 16.51 7.45 -5.66
CA GLU A 123 17.49 8.26 -4.91
C GLU A 123 16.88 9.07 -3.76
N ASP A 124 15.68 9.61 -3.95
CA ASP A 124 15.01 10.44 -2.94
C ASP A 124 14.62 9.60 -1.73
N LEU A 125 14.06 8.40 -1.96
CA LEU A 125 13.73 7.47 -0.88
C LEU A 125 14.98 7.00 -0.13
N ARG A 126 16.08 6.73 -0.85
CA ARG A 126 17.39 6.39 -0.25
C ARG A 126 17.88 7.44 0.73
N ARG A 127 17.89 8.71 0.29
CA ARG A 127 18.33 9.84 1.12
C ARG A 127 17.49 9.95 2.38
N GLU A 128 16.18 9.76 2.26
CA GLU A 128 15.27 9.84 3.40
C GLU A 128 15.46 8.70 4.42
N VAL A 129 15.61 7.46 3.95
CA VAL A 129 15.90 6.32 4.85
C VAL A 129 17.25 6.48 5.55
N GLN A 130 18.29 6.91 4.83
CA GLN A 130 19.61 7.18 5.40
C GLN A 130 19.56 8.28 6.48
N ARG A 131 18.83 9.37 6.21
CA ARG A 131 18.60 10.46 7.17
C ARG A 131 17.95 9.92 8.44
N ILE A 132 16.86 9.18 8.34
CA ILE A 132 16.16 8.61 9.53
C ILE A 132 17.07 7.67 10.33
N ARG A 133 17.85 6.82 9.67
CA ARG A 133 18.79 5.90 10.33
C ARG A 133 19.91 6.63 11.07
N PHE A 134 20.43 7.72 10.51
CA PHE A 134 21.42 8.57 11.17
C PHE A 134 20.91 9.10 12.52
N TRP A 135 19.66 9.60 12.56
CA TRP A 135 19.06 10.13 13.78
C TRP A 135 18.68 9.06 14.82
N LYS A 136 18.46 7.80 14.42
CA LYS A 136 18.18 6.69 15.36
C LYS A 136 19.43 6.13 16.07
N ARG A 137 20.64 6.40 15.55
CA ARG A 137 21.89 5.79 16.02
C ARG A 137 22.74 6.71 16.92
N ASN A 138 22.34 7.98 17.09
CA ASN A 138 22.91 8.94 18.05
C ASN A 138 22.05 9.02 19.31
#